data_AF-A0A1M3MX14-F1
#
_entry.id   AF-A0A1M3MX14-F1
#
_cell.length_a   1.000
_cell.length_b   1.000
_cell.length_c   1.000
_cell.angle_alpha   90.00
_cell.angle_beta   90.00
_cell.angle_gamma   90.00
#
_symmetry.space_group_name_H-M   'P 1'
#
loop_
_entity.id
_entity.type
_entity.pdbx_description
1 polymer ?
#
loop_
_entity_poly.entity_id
_entity_poly.type
_entity_poly.pdbx_seq_one_letter_code
_entity_poly.pdbx_strand_id
1 'polypeptide(L)'
;MPRLSRMLHLAVLGVALTSIVAVVQWYSPSVAQACGSGTYSTRGVVKSFGDGRKYVNIAHDKIPGYMEAMTMSFEPRTPEQLAGLDAGDRVSFTFTSTEDGRRVLSAIEKEPSRSGR
;
A
#
# COMPACT_ATOMS: atom_id res chain seq x y z
N MET A 1 68.26 -36.52 29.75
CA MET A 1 67.63 -35.41 30.49
C MET A 1 66.11 -35.59 30.46
N PRO A 2 65.45 -36.06 31.54
CA PRO A 2 64.00 -36.23 31.59
C PRO A 2 63.34 -35.13 32.44
N ARG A 3 62.21 -34.57 31.96
CA ARG A 3 61.18 -33.88 32.75
C ARG A 3 59.85 -34.15 32.00
N LEU A 4 58.96 -35.06 32.45
CA LEU A 4 57.91 -34.90 33.47
C LEU A 4 57.22 -33.52 33.35
N SER A 5 55.89 -33.33 33.30
CA SER A 5 54.74 -34.20 33.58
C SER A 5 53.46 -33.52 33.05
N ARG A 6 52.42 -34.34 32.85
CA ARG A 6 50.97 -34.06 32.79
C ARG A 6 50.50 -32.66 33.28
N MET A 7 49.47 -32.11 32.63
CA MET A 7 48.20 -31.73 33.30
C MET A 7 47.13 -31.29 32.29
N LEU A 8 46.05 -32.08 32.26
CA LEU A 8 44.71 -31.69 31.83
C LEU A 8 44.22 -30.54 32.73
N HIS A 9 43.79 -29.41 32.18
CA HIS A 9 42.75 -28.56 32.77
C HIS A 9 41.97 -27.78 31.70
N LEU A 10 40.68 -28.08 31.62
CA LEU A 10 39.63 -27.19 31.12
C LEU A 10 39.57 -25.92 31.98
N ALA A 11 39.51 -24.74 31.36
CA ALA A 11 38.86 -23.51 31.85
C ALA A 11 39.00 -22.44 30.74
N VAL A 12 37.94 -22.11 29.99
CA VAL A 12 36.84 -21.17 30.30
C VAL A 12 37.24 -19.68 30.22
N LEU A 13 36.51 -18.99 29.33
CA LEU A 13 36.28 -17.54 29.19
C LEU A 13 37.37 -16.63 28.61
N GLY A 14 37.03 -16.04 27.46
CA GLY A 14 37.69 -14.85 26.92
C GLY A 14 37.25 -14.46 25.50
N VAL A 15 35.96 -14.57 25.15
CA VAL A 15 35.48 -14.02 23.85
C VAL A 15 35.15 -12.55 24.07
N ALA A 16 36.14 -11.69 23.81
CA ALA A 16 35.99 -10.25 23.76
C ALA A 16 35.74 -9.80 22.31
N LEU A 17 34.62 -9.10 22.12
CA LEU A 17 34.29 -8.15 21.05
C LEU A 17 34.69 -8.49 19.60
N THR A 18 33.77 -9.10 18.85
CA THR A 18 33.60 -8.78 17.42
C THR A 18 32.11 -8.70 17.06
N SER A 19 31.66 -7.46 16.83
CA SER A 19 30.59 -7.02 15.92
C SER A 19 29.23 -7.74 15.96
N ILE A 20 28.36 -7.24 16.82
CA ILE A 20 26.89 -7.39 16.74
C ILE A 20 26.37 -6.49 15.60
N VAL A 21 26.42 -6.88 14.32
CA VAL A 21 25.54 -6.28 13.28
C VAL A 21 25.33 -7.25 12.10
N ALA A 22 24.46 -8.25 12.25
CA ALA A 22 24.05 -9.09 11.11
C ALA A 22 22.59 -9.58 11.21
N VAL A 23 21.69 -8.75 11.74
CA VAL A 23 20.23 -9.05 11.80
C VAL A 23 19.38 -7.93 11.18
N VAL A 24 19.97 -6.92 10.53
CA VAL A 24 19.23 -5.79 9.92
C VAL A 24 19.29 -5.88 8.40
N GLN A 25 18.86 -7.00 7.80
CA GLN A 25 18.85 -7.12 6.33
C GLN A 25 17.54 -7.66 5.73
N TRP A 26 16.48 -7.86 6.51
CA TRP A 26 15.18 -8.35 5.99
C TRP A 26 13.98 -7.44 6.24
N TYR A 27 14.17 -6.27 6.82
CA TYR A 27 13.13 -5.25 6.78
C TYR A 27 13.39 -4.37 5.57
N SER A 28 12.80 -4.73 4.43
CA SER A 28 12.46 -3.72 3.43
C SER A 28 11.42 -2.84 4.09
N PRO A 29 11.71 -1.59 4.50
CA PRO A 29 10.62 -0.68 4.75
C PRO A 29 9.92 -0.57 3.40
N SER A 30 8.68 -1.07 3.32
CA SER A 30 7.75 -0.57 2.34
C SER A 30 7.74 0.93 2.57
N VAL A 31 8.48 1.67 1.75
CA VAL A 31 8.36 3.12 1.68
C VAL A 31 6.90 3.31 1.33
N ALA A 32 6.08 3.59 2.34
CA ALA A 32 4.74 4.10 2.16
C ALA A 32 4.97 5.35 1.30
N GLN A 33 4.75 5.18 0.00
CA GLN A 33 4.99 6.19 -1.00
C GLN A 33 4.17 7.38 -0.51
N ALA A 34 4.86 8.46 -0.13
CA ALA A 34 4.25 9.58 0.56
C ALA A 34 2.97 9.95 -0.19
N CYS A 35 1.82 9.86 0.51
CA CYS A 35 0.52 10.23 -0.03
C CYS A 35 0.56 11.74 -0.26
N GLY A 36 1.15 12.17 -1.37
CA GLY A 36 1.23 13.57 -1.75
C GLY A 36 -0.18 14.13 -1.88
N SER A 37 -0.43 15.25 -1.21
CA SER A 37 -1.66 16.00 -1.42
C SER A 37 -1.72 16.49 -2.87
N GLY A 38 -2.88 16.36 -3.49
CA GLY A 38 -3.01 16.65 -4.92
C GLY A 38 -4.30 16.12 -5.52
N THR A 39 -4.59 16.56 -6.74
CA THR A 39 -5.76 16.10 -7.51
C THR A 39 -5.31 15.20 -8.65
N TYR A 40 -5.97 14.06 -8.78
CA TYR A 40 -5.62 13.02 -9.74
C TYR A 40 -6.87 12.55 -10.48
N SER A 41 -6.71 12.22 -11.76
CA SER A 41 -7.74 11.60 -12.59
C SER A 41 -7.25 10.26 -13.09
N THR A 42 -8.12 9.25 -13.01
CA THR A 42 -7.81 7.90 -13.47
C THR A 42 -9.09 7.15 -13.84
N ARG A 43 -8.95 5.90 -14.24
CA ARG A 43 -10.04 4.96 -14.47
C ARG A 43 -9.91 3.78 -13.53
N GLY A 44 -10.95 2.99 -13.42
CA GLY A 44 -10.92 1.79 -12.60
C GLY A 44 -12.20 1.00 -12.68
N VAL A 45 -12.24 -0.11 -11.96
CA VAL A 45 -13.43 -0.97 -11.83
C VAL A 45 -13.94 -0.91 -10.40
N VAL A 46 -15.22 -0.59 -10.24
CA VAL A 46 -15.89 -0.63 -8.94
C VAL A 46 -15.87 -2.04 -8.40
N LYS A 47 -15.36 -2.23 -7.19
CA LYS A 47 -15.25 -3.54 -6.52
C LYS A 47 -16.35 -3.74 -5.49
N SER A 48 -16.63 -2.73 -4.68
CA SER A 48 -17.70 -2.76 -3.67
C SER A 48 -18.01 -1.36 -3.16
N PHE A 49 -19.07 -1.26 -2.34
CA PHE A 49 -19.45 -0.04 -1.64
C PHE A 49 -19.41 -0.27 -0.13
N GLY A 50 -19.10 0.79 0.62
CA GLY A 50 -19.34 0.84 2.06
C GLY A 50 -20.80 1.11 2.39
N ASP A 51 -21.17 0.90 3.66
CA ASP A 51 -22.52 1.15 4.17
C ASP A 51 -23.02 2.55 3.82
N GLY A 52 -24.25 2.62 3.31
CA GLY A 52 -24.88 3.89 2.90
C GLY A 52 -24.09 4.66 1.84
N ARG A 53 -23.25 3.98 1.04
CA ARG A 53 -22.37 4.59 0.02
C ARG A 53 -21.41 5.65 0.61
N LYS A 54 -20.97 5.48 1.86
CA LYS A 54 -19.98 6.36 2.51
C LYS A 54 -18.58 6.30 1.87
N TYR A 55 -18.27 5.21 1.18
CA TYR A 55 -17.06 5.07 0.37
C TYR A 55 -17.31 4.04 -0.74
N VAL A 56 -16.47 4.07 -1.77
CA VAL A 56 -16.42 3.08 -2.85
C VAL A 56 -15.01 2.50 -2.96
N ASN A 57 -14.93 1.17 -3.07
CA ASN A 57 -13.67 0.51 -3.35
C ASN A 57 -13.51 0.36 -4.85
N ILE A 58 -12.45 0.91 -5.42
CA ILE A 58 -12.17 0.88 -6.85
C ILE A 58 -10.79 0.24 -7.07
N ALA A 59 -10.74 -0.79 -7.91
CA ALA A 59 -9.51 -1.27 -8.50
C ALA A 59 -9.11 -0.28 -9.59
N HIS A 60 -8.28 0.68 -9.24
CA HIS A 60 -7.90 1.77 -10.13
C HIS A 60 -6.71 1.39 -11.02
N ASP A 61 -6.67 1.99 -12.20
CA ASP A 61 -5.51 1.92 -13.08
C ASP A 61 -4.35 2.72 -12.48
N LYS A 62 -3.13 2.50 -12.98
CA LYS A 62 -1.95 3.28 -12.59
C LYS A 62 -2.23 4.77 -12.66
N ILE A 63 -1.85 5.49 -11.60
CA ILE A 63 -1.98 6.93 -11.46
C ILE A 63 -0.56 7.53 -11.52
N PRO A 64 -0.13 8.07 -12.67
CA PRO A 64 1.22 8.58 -12.83
C PRO A 64 1.55 9.65 -11.78
N GLY A 65 2.74 9.52 -11.17
CA GLY A 65 3.20 10.45 -10.13
C GLY A 65 2.54 10.26 -8.75
N TYR A 66 1.61 9.32 -8.61
CA TYR A 66 0.94 9.04 -7.34
C TYR A 66 1.11 7.58 -6.92
N MET A 67 0.61 6.63 -7.72
CA MET A 67 0.51 5.24 -7.28
C MET A 67 0.32 4.24 -8.44
N GLU A 68 0.88 3.04 -8.29
CA GLU A 68 0.63 1.91 -9.19
C GLU A 68 -0.80 1.37 -9.05
N ALA A 69 -1.26 0.57 -10.02
CA ALA A 69 -2.61 0.01 -10.01
C ALA A 69 -2.86 -0.89 -8.79
N MET A 70 -3.92 -0.61 -8.02
CA MET A 70 -4.34 -1.41 -6.87
C MET A 70 -5.81 -1.14 -6.53
N THR A 71 -6.33 -1.80 -5.49
CA THR A 71 -7.69 -1.53 -4.98
C THR A 71 -7.62 -0.61 -3.77
N MET A 72 -8.34 0.50 -3.82
CA MET A 72 -8.40 1.49 -2.74
C MET A 72 -9.81 2.03 -2.52
N SER A 73 -10.04 2.57 -1.33
CA SER A 73 -11.28 3.26 -0.97
C SER A 73 -11.21 4.74 -1.34
N PHE A 74 -12.30 5.24 -1.92
CA PHE A 74 -12.52 6.65 -2.26
C PHE A 74 -13.81 7.12 -1.60
N GLU A 75 -13.77 8.33 -1.04
CA GLU A 75 -14.90 8.95 -0.34
C GLU A 75 -15.66 9.86 -1.30
N PRO A 76 -16.96 9.67 -1.54
CA PRO A 76 -17.74 10.68 -2.21
C PRO A 76 -17.96 11.90 -1.30
N ARG A 77 -18.18 13.08 -1.89
CA ARG A 77 -18.69 14.25 -1.18
C ARG A 77 -20.11 14.04 -0.67
N THR A 78 -20.93 13.33 -1.44
CA THR A 78 -22.28 12.90 -1.02
C THR A 78 -22.59 11.49 -1.53
N PRO A 79 -23.40 10.68 -0.83
CA PRO A 79 -23.75 9.32 -1.27
C PRO A 79 -24.32 9.24 -2.69
N GLU A 80 -25.04 10.28 -3.13
CA GLU A 80 -25.70 10.37 -4.42
C GLU A 80 -24.71 10.45 -5.59
N GLN A 81 -23.46 10.89 -5.36
CA GLN A 81 -22.42 10.84 -6.40
C GLN A 81 -22.11 9.42 -6.86
N LEU A 82 -22.41 8.43 -6.03
CA LEU A 82 -22.24 7.02 -6.38
C LEU A 82 -23.53 6.40 -6.93
N ALA A 83 -24.65 7.13 -7.00
CA ALA A 83 -25.92 6.59 -7.45
C ALA A 83 -25.83 6.07 -8.90
N GLY A 84 -26.49 4.94 -9.17
CA GLY A 84 -26.47 4.30 -10.49
C GLY A 84 -25.18 3.57 -10.85
N LEU A 85 -24.19 3.55 -9.95
CA LEU A 85 -23.00 2.70 -10.07
C LEU A 85 -23.21 1.37 -9.32
N ASP A 86 -22.73 0.30 -9.95
CA ASP A 86 -22.73 -1.06 -9.44
C ASP A 86 -21.31 -1.66 -9.42
N ALA A 87 -21.13 -2.72 -8.62
CA ALA A 87 -19.89 -3.49 -8.64
C ALA A 87 -19.67 -4.12 -10.03
N GLY A 88 -18.44 -4.01 -10.55
CA GLY A 88 -18.08 -4.41 -11.91
C GLY A 88 -18.10 -3.26 -12.93
N ASP A 89 -18.69 -2.11 -12.60
CA ASP A 89 -18.69 -0.98 -13.50
C ASP A 89 -17.29 -0.42 -13.72
N ARG A 90 -16.94 -0.22 -15.00
CA ARG A 90 -15.78 0.58 -15.36
C ARG A 90 -16.15 2.06 -15.20
N VAL A 91 -15.31 2.81 -14.51
CA VAL A 91 -15.55 4.22 -14.20
C VAL A 91 -14.33 5.05 -14.55
N SER A 92 -14.56 6.30 -14.96
CA SER A 92 -13.56 7.37 -14.97
C SER A 92 -13.85 8.32 -13.82
N PHE A 93 -12.83 8.69 -13.05
CA PHE A 93 -13.02 9.49 -11.84
C PHE A 93 -11.83 10.39 -11.53
N THR A 94 -12.12 11.45 -10.79
CA THR A 94 -11.16 12.42 -10.29
C THR A 94 -11.30 12.50 -8.78
N PHE A 95 -10.20 12.52 -8.05
CA PHE A 95 -10.19 12.65 -6.60
C PHE A 95 -9.06 13.58 -6.13
N THR A 96 -9.22 14.10 -4.92
CA THR A 96 -8.18 14.84 -4.22
C THR A 96 -7.68 14.00 -3.05
N SER A 97 -6.37 13.73 -3.02
CA SER A 97 -5.69 13.16 -1.86
C SER A 97 -5.41 14.29 -0.88
N THR A 98 -5.82 14.13 0.38
CA THR A 98 -5.53 15.08 1.46
C THR A 98 -4.33 14.62 2.27
N GLU A 99 -3.72 15.53 3.05
CA GLU A 99 -2.58 15.21 3.91
C GLU A 99 -2.95 14.20 5.01
N ASP A 100 -4.22 14.16 5.44
CA ASP A 100 -4.73 13.19 6.40
C ASP A 100 -5.03 11.80 5.77
N GLY A 101 -4.74 11.62 4.48
CA GLY A 101 -4.79 10.33 3.79
C GLY A 101 -6.15 9.98 3.17
N ARG A 102 -7.14 10.87 3.28
CA ARG A 102 -8.44 10.73 2.62
C ARG A 102 -8.32 10.99 1.13
N ARG A 103 -9.22 10.36 0.36
CA ARG A 103 -9.26 10.43 -1.12
C ARG A 103 -10.67 10.80 -1.54
N VAL A 104 -10.93 12.10 -1.62
CA VAL A 104 -12.28 12.63 -1.82
C VAL A 104 -12.58 12.79 -3.31
N LEU A 105 -13.63 12.13 -3.79
CA LEU A 105 -14.06 12.18 -5.17
C LEU A 105 -14.57 13.58 -5.54
N SER A 106 -14.01 14.10 -6.62
CA SER A 106 -14.49 15.31 -7.28
C SER A 106 -15.40 15.05 -8.47
N ALA A 107 -15.22 13.93 -9.15
CA ALA A 107 -16.10 13.47 -10.21
C ALA A 107 -15.98 11.96 -10.34
N ILE A 108 -17.06 11.29 -10.70
CA ILE A 108 -17.07 9.87 -11.02
C ILE A 108 -18.21 9.59 -12.00
N GLU A 109 -17.89 8.91 -13.08
CA GLU A 109 -18.85 8.58 -14.13
C GLU A 109 -18.60 7.15 -14.62
N LYS A 110 -19.69 6.44 -14.93
CA LYS A 110 -19.63 5.13 -15.56
C LYS A 110 -19.17 5.28 -17.01
N GLU A 111 -18.14 4.53 -17.39
CA GLU A 111 -17.74 4.46 -18.79
C GLU A 111 -18.79 3.71 -19.60
N PRO A 112 -19.08 4.14 -20.83
CA PRO A 112 -19.99 3.41 -21.70
C PRO A 112 -19.46 1.99 -21.92
N SER A 113 -20.30 0.99 -21.62
CA SER A 113 -19.96 -0.40 -21.92
C SER A 113 -19.81 -0.54 -23.43
N ARG A 114 -18.60 -0.84 -23.92
CA ARG A 114 -18.39 -1.27 -25.31
C ARG A 114 -18.97 -2.67 -25.51
N SER A 115 -20.29 -2.78 -25.46
CA SER A 115 -21.04 -3.94 -25.94
C SER A 115 -21.30 -3.72 -27.42
N GLY A 116 -20.39 -4.18 -28.28
CA GLY A 116 -20.55 -4.04 -29.72
C GLY A 116 -19.30 -4.35 -30.53
N ARG A 117 -18.91 -5.62 -30.58
CA ARG A 117 -18.37 -6.24 -31.79
C ARG A 117 -18.56 -7.75 -31.73
#